data_AF-A0A4R2CPP8-F1
#
_entry.id   AF-A0A4R2CPP8-F1
#
_cell.length_a   1.000
_cell.length_b   1.000
_cell.length_c   1.000
_cell.angle_alpha   90.00
_cell.angle_beta   90.00
_cell.angle_gamma   90.00
#
_symmetry.space_group_name_H-M   'P 1'
#
loop_
_entity.id
_entity.type
_entity.pdbx_description
1 polymer ?
#
loop_
_entity_poly.entity_id
_entity_poly.type
_entity_poly.pdbx_seq_one_letter_code
_entity_poly.pdbx_strand_id
1 'polypeptide(L)'
;MTTPVSDRTARELRGLARVLVRSGYADRAAVSAALTEAVQEDAPSADPAVLVPELVSGAEAELAEDAATWPAETDPDRLDAVLAELESLGLVVVRYCADHHEARKALEASIEPKGLVFFTDTDVWHAVDFGMLELKVWHPDTANVVPGEPLLADVLTLLRERGLPAVFDEGRIEVTVNWQRRVQL
;
A
#
# COMPACT_ATOMS: atom_id res chain seq x y z
N MET A 1 -37.85 7.37 3.36
CA MET A 1 -37.67 5.91 3.44
C MET A 1 -36.40 5.62 2.65
N THR A 2 -35.29 5.35 3.34
CA THR A 2 -34.03 4.96 2.71
C THR A 2 -34.18 3.56 2.14
N THR A 3 -33.87 3.39 0.86
CA THR A 3 -33.84 2.07 0.22
C THR A 3 -32.68 1.28 0.82
N PRO A 4 -32.87 0.03 1.26
CA PRO A 4 -31.76 -0.76 1.79
C PRO A 4 -30.69 -0.95 0.72
N VAL A 5 -29.43 -0.80 1.13
CA VAL A 5 -28.25 -1.06 0.27
C VAL A 5 -28.30 -2.52 -0.19
N SER A 6 -28.02 -2.77 -1.46
CA SER A 6 -28.00 -4.14 -1.98
C SER A 6 -26.92 -4.97 -1.28
N ASP A 7 -27.13 -6.28 -1.15
CA ASP A 7 -26.13 -7.18 -0.56
C ASP A 7 -24.78 -7.13 -1.28
N ARG A 8 -24.79 -6.86 -2.60
CA ARG A 8 -23.56 -6.72 -3.39
C ARG A 8 -22.80 -5.46 -2.99
N THR A 9 -23.47 -4.31 -3.04
CA THR A 9 -22.91 -3.01 -2.67
C THR A 9 -22.40 -3.02 -1.22
N ALA A 10 -23.16 -3.63 -0.30
CA ALA A 10 -22.74 -3.73 1.09
C ALA A 10 -21.47 -4.59 1.27
N ARG A 11 -21.26 -5.62 0.44
CA ARG A 11 -20.02 -6.40 0.44
C ARG A 11 -18.86 -5.63 -0.17
N GLU A 12 -19.09 -4.90 -1.27
CA GLU A 12 -18.08 -4.08 -1.94
C GLU A 12 -17.55 -2.99 -1.00
N LEU A 13 -18.44 -2.25 -0.34
CA LEU A 13 -18.07 -1.21 0.64
C LEU A 13 -17.33 -1.77 1.87
N ARG A 14 -17.73 -2.95 2.37
CA ARG A 14 -16.99 -3.65 3.43
C ARG A 14 -15.60 -4.09 2.97
N GLY A 15 -15.49 -4.59 1.74
CA GLY A 15 -14.21 -4.97 1.13
C GLY A 15 -13.27 -3.77 1.02
N LEU A 16 -13.78 -2.62 0.57
CA LEU A 16 -13.02 -1.37 0.48
C LEU A 16 -12.58 -0.89 1.87
N ALA A 17 -13.48 -0.84 2.85
CA ALA A 17 -13.15 -0.43 4.22
C ALA A 17 -12.04 -1.31 4.82
N ARG A 18 -12.15 -2.63 4.66
CA ARG A 18 -11.12 -3.59 5.08
C ARG A 18 -9.77 -3.26 4.46
N VAL A 19 -9.71 -3.03 3.14
CA VAL A 19 -8.44 -2.76 2.44
C VAL A 19 -7.84 -1.42 2.86
N LEU A 20 -8.66 -0.35 2.94
CA LEU A 20 -8.19 0.98 3.35
C LEU A 20 -7.63 0.95 4.78
N VAL A 21 -8.33 0.33 5.73
CA VAL A 21 -7.87 0.21 7.12
C VAL A 21 -6.59 -0.64 7.20
N ARG A 22 -6.56 -1.80 6.53
CA ARG A 22 -5.39 -2.71 6.53
C ARG A 22 -4.17 -2.15 5.83
N SER A 23 -4.35 -1.25 4.86
CA SER A 23 -3.23 -0.58 4.20
C SER A 23 -2.33 0.10 5.24
N GLY A 24 -2.91 0.77 6.23
CA GLY A 24 -2.22 1.32 7.40
C GLY A 24 -1.36 2.54 7.15
N TYR A 25 -1.63 3.28 6.08
CA TYR A 25 -0.91 4.51 5.72
C TYR A 25 -1.79 5.76 5.58
N ALA A 26 -3.10 5.59 5.54
CA ALA A 26 -4.06 6.68 5.67
C ALA A 26 -4.49 6.84 7.13
N ASP A 27 -4.66 8.07 7.60
CA ASP A 27 -5.30 8.32 8.90
C ASP A 27 -6.82 8.09 8.84
N ARG A 28 -7.48 8.10 10.00
CA ARG A 28 -8.94 7.88 10.05
C ARG A 28 -9.73 8.87 9.19
N ALA A 29 -9.26 10.11 9.06
CA ALA A 29 -9.94 11.15 8.30
C ALA A 29 -9.88 10.85 6.79
N ALA A 30 -8.71 10.47 6.28
CA ALA A 30 -8.51 10.07 4.89
C ALA A 30 -9.29 8.79 4.54
N VAL A 31 -9.28 7.78 5.42
CA VAL A 31 -10.10 6.57 5.24
C VAL A 31 -11.60 6.92 5.19
N SER A 32 -12.06 7.78 6.09
CA SER A 32 -13.46 8.20 6.14
C SER A 32 -13.87 9.00 4.91
N ALA A 33 -12.97 9.85 4.38
CA ALA A 33 -13.22 10.61 3.16
C ALA A 33 -13.38 9.70 1.94
N ALA A 34 -12.45 8.76 1.73
CA ALA A 34 -12.52 7.80 0.62
C ALA A 34 -13.79 6.93 0.69
N LEU A 35 -14.16 6.45 1.89
CA LEU A 35 -15.41 5.70 2.08
C LEU A 35 -16.66 6.57 1.88
N THR A 36 -16.61 7.85 2.22
CA THR A 36 -17.74 8.77 1.98
C THR A 36 -17.98 8.93 0.49
N GLU A 37 -16.93 9.10 -0.30
CA GLU A 37 -17.02 9.18 -1.77
C GLU A 37 -17.61 7.88 -2.34
N ALA A 38 -17.09 6.72 -1.94
CA ALA A 38 -17.60 5.42 -2.38
C ALA A 38 -19.08 5.20 -1.99
N VAL A 39 -19.49 5.57 -0.78
CA VAL A 39 -20.90 5.47 -0.36
C VAL A 39 -21.79 6.39 -1.19
N GLN A 40 -21.36 7.61 -1.49
CA GLN A 40 -22.13 8.55 -2.30
C GLN A 40 -22.31 8.06 -3.75
N GLU A 41 -21.30 7.41 -4.31
CA GLU A 41 -21.33 6.87 -5.67
C GLU A 41 -22.14 5.56 -5.75
N ASP A 42 -21.80 4.58 -4.91
CA ASP A 42 -22.31 3.21 -5.02
C ASP A 42 -23.60 2.96 -4.24
N ALA A 43 -23.86 3.78 -3.21
CA ALA A 43 -25.02 3.67 -2.32
C ALA A 43 -25.67 5.05 -2.05
N PRO A 44 -26.11 5.81 -3.08
CA PRO A 44 -26.59 7.19 -2.93
C PRO A 44 -27.83 7.36 -2.05
N SER A 45 -28.48 6.26 -1.65
CA SER A 45 -29.62 6.27 -0.72
C SER A 45 -29.24 5.95 0.73
N ALA A 46 -27.99 5.57 1.00
CA ALA A 46 -27.47 5.45 2.35
C ALA A 46 -27.02 6.81 2.89
N ASP A 47 -26.98 6.96 4.22
CA ASP A 47 -26.40 8.12 4.87
C ASP A 47 -24.91 7.84 5.16
N PRO A 48 -23.95 8.51 4.49
CA PRO A 48 -22.53 8.30 4.76
C PRO A 48 -22.14 8.59 6.21
N ALA A 49 -22.83 9.52 6.88
CA ALA A 49 -22.54 9.87 8.27
C ALA A 49 -22.85 8.73 9.26
N VAL A 50 -23.69 7.77 8.86
CA VAL A 50 -23.99 6.56 9.62
C VAL A 50 -23.15 5.38 9.14
N LEU A 51 -23.14 5.14 7.81
CA LEU A 51 -22.54 3.93 7.24
C LEU A 51 -21.01 3.93 7.30
N VAL A 52 -20.34 5.07 7.09
CA VAL A 52 -18.86 5.12 7.08
C VAL A 52 -18.27 4.79 8.47
N PRO A 53 -18.74 5.37 9.59
CA PRO A 53 -18.26 4.97 10.91
C PRO A 53 -18.46 3.48 11.22
N GLU A 54 -19.58 2.88 10.79
CA GLU A 54 -19.83 1.44 10.96
C GLU A 54 -18.84 0.59 10.17
N LEU A 55 -18.59 0.94 8.90
CA LEU A 55 -17.63 0.27 8.04
C LEU A 55 -16.20 0.33 8.59
N VAL A 56 -15.75 1.52 9.03
CA VAL A 56 -14.41 1.71 9.60
C VAL A 56 -14.26 0.91 10.89
N SER A 57 -15.23 1.03 11.81
CA SER A 57 -15.17 0.34 13.11
C SER A 57 -15.20 -1.19 12.95
N GLY A 58 -15.96 -1.71 11.97
CA GLY A 58 -15.97 -3.12 11.64
C GLY A 58 -14.62 -3.61 11.12
N ALA A 59 -14.01 -2.87 10.19
CA ALA A 59 -12.69 -3.19 9.65
C ALA A 59 -11.58 -3.11 10.71
N GLU A 60 -11.63 -2.15 11.63
CA GLU A 60 -10.71 -2.04 12.77
C GLU A 60 -10.84 -3.24 13.73
N ALA A 61 -12.06 -3.68 14.01
CA ALA A 61 -12.30 -4.84 14.87
C ALA A 61 -11.76 -6.14 14.24
N GLU A 62 -12.02 -6.37 12.94
CA GLU A 62 -11.48 -7.51 12.19
C GLU A 62 -9.94 -7.49 12.17
N LEU A 63 -9.35 -6.32 11.97
CA LEU A 63 -7.90 -6.15 11.98
C LEU A 63 -7.30 -6.44 13.36
N ALA A 64 -7.92 -5.95 14.43
CA ALA A 64 -7.46 -6.19 15.79
C ALA A 64 -7.52 -7.69 16.17
N GLU A 65 -8.56 -8.40 15.73
CA GLU A 65 -8.70 -9.85 15.93
C GLU A 65 -7.58 -10.61 15.21
N ASP A 66 -7.35 -10.31 13.93
CA ASP A 66 -6.28 -10.93 13.15
C ASP A 66 -4.90 -10.63 13.77
N ALA A 67 -4.65 -9.37 14.14
CA ALA A 67 -3.37 -8.90 14.64
C ALA A 67 -2.93 -9.57 15.95
N ALA A 68 -3.87 -10.12 16.72
CA ALA A 68 -3.57 -10.89 17.92
C ALA A 68 -2.78 -12.19 17.62
N THR A 69 -2.85 -12.69 16.37
CA THR A 69 -2.20 -13.94 15.96
C THR A 69 -0.86 -13.73 15.22
N TRP A 70 -0.54 -12.48 14.88
CA TRP A 70 0.61 -12.17 14.05
C TRP A 70 1.94 -12.32 14.80
N PRO A 71 3.03 -12.68 14.09
CA PRO A 71 4.37 -12.70 14.68
C PRO A 71 4.78 -11.31 15.16
N ALA A 72 5.73 -11.25 16.10
CA ALA A 72 6.22 -9.98 16.64
C ALA A 72 6.76 -9.05 15.55
N GLU A 73 7.51 -9.60 14.59
CA GLU A 73 7.96 -8.93 13.37
C GLU A 73 7.19 -9.49 12.18
N THR A 74 6.57 -8.60 11.41
CA THR A 74 5.75 -8.90 10.24
C THR A 74 6.48 -8.53 8.94
N ASP A 75 5.96 -8.96 7.79
CA ASP A 75 6.61 -8.62 6.51
C ASP A 75 6.57 -7.10 6.21
N PRO A 76 5.51 -6.33 6.56
CA PRO A 76 5.57 -4.87 6.50
C PRO A 76 6.67 -4.25 7.37
N ASP A 77 6.97 -4.80 8.55
CA ASP A 77 8.08 -4.29 9.39
C ASP A 77 9.44 -4.51 8.71
N ARG A 78 9.62 -5.67 8.07
CA ARG A 78 10.82 -6.00 7.28
C ARG A 78 10.93 -5.14 6.03
N LEU A 79 9.80 -4.87 5.37
CA LEU A 79 9.75 -4.00 4.20
C LEU A 79 10.13 -2.57 4.59
N ASP A 80 9.60 -2.04 5.71
CA ASP A 80 9.97 -0.72 6.21
C ASP A 80 11.48 -0.63 6.50
N ALA A 81 12.09 -1.70 7.02
CA ALA A 81 13.54 -1.77 7.20
C ALA A 81 14.32 -1.78 5.87
N VAL A 82 13.87 -2.54 4.85
CA VAL A 82 14.46 -2.50 3.49
C VAL A 82 14.39 -1.08 2.92
N LEU A 83 13.21 -0.46 2.99
CA LEU A 83 12.98 0.86 2.42
C LEU A 83 13.85 1.93 3.12
N ALA A 84 13.96 1.88 4.45
CA ALA A 84 14.83 2.78 5.20
C ALA A 84 16.31 2.58 4.85
N GLU A 85 16.73 1.35 4.59
CA GLU A 85 18.10 1.05 4.16
C GLU A 85 18.37 1.56 2.74
N LEU A 86 17.43 1.44 1.81
CA LEU A 86 17.52 2.04 0.47
C LEU A 86 17.60 3.57 0.53
N GLU A 87 16.81 4.22 1.39
CA GLU A 87 16.91 5.65 1.68
C GLU A 87 18.32 6.02 2.15
N SER A 88 18.89 5.25 3.09
CA SER A 88 20.24 5.47 3.60
C SER A 88 21.34 5.31 2.55
N LEU A 89 21.09 4.50 1.51
CA LEU A 89 22.00 4.28 0.39
C LEU A 89 21.88 5.36 -0.69
N GLY A 90 20.93 6.29 -0.57
CA GLY A 90 20.75 7.44 -1.46
C GLY A 90 19.68 7.26 -2.55
N LEU A 91 18.81 6.26 -2.43
CA LEU A 91 17.60 6.19 -3.23
C LEU A 91 16.51 7.06 -2.62
N VAL A 92 15.71 7.70 -3.46
CA VAL A 92 14.45 8.30 -3.02
C VAL A 92 13.45 7.17 -2.84
N VAL A 93 12.74 7.12 -1.72
CA VAL A 93 11.65 6.16 -1.52
C VAL A 93 10.34 6.91 -1.38
N VAL A 94 9.36 6.55 -2.20
CA VAL A 94 8.01 7.11 -2.14
C VAL A 94 7.02 5.99 -1.88
N ARG A 95 6.37 6.06 -0.73
CA ARG A 95 5.39 5.08 -0.28
C ARG A 95 4.00 5.67 -0.56
N TYR A 96 3.05 4.88 -1.05
CA TYR A 96 1.64 5.29 -1.22
C TYR A 96 1.43 6.53 -2.09
N CYS A 97 2.22 6.70 -3.14
CA CYS A 97 1.93 7.78 -4.08
C CYS A 97 0.63 7.48 -4.83
N ALA A 98 -0.14 8.52 -5.14
CA ALA A 98 -1.34 8.40 -5.96
C ALA A 98 -0.99 7.89 -7.37
N ASP A 99 0.14 8.32 -7.92
CA ASP A 99 0.61 7.89 -9.23
C ASP A 99 2.13 8.07 -9.41
N HIS A 100 2.60 7.69 -10.59
CA HIS A 100 3.98 7.83 -11.01
C HIS A 100 4.42 9.31 -11.19
N HIS A 101 3.49 10.26 -11.36
CA HIS A 101 3.82 11.68 -11.43
C HIS A 101 4.19 12.24 -10.05
N GLU A 102 3.50 11.82 -9.00
CA GLU A 102 3.86 12.16 -7.62
C GLU A 102 5.23 11.59 -7.24
N ALA A 103 5.47 10.32 -7.55
CA ALA A 103 6.77 9.69 -7.31
C ALA A 103 7.91 10.42 -8.06
N ARG A 104 7.65 10.82 -9.31
CA ARG A 104 8.58 11.62 -10.11
C ARG A 104 8.89 12.97 -9.48
N LYS A 105 7.90 13.69 -8.94
CA LYS A 105 8.12 14.99 -8.28
C LYS A 105 9.06 14.85 -7.07
N ALA A 106 8.93 13.77 -6.30
CA ALA A 106 9.82 13.51 -5.17
C ALA A 106 11.27 13.26 -5.64
N LEU A 107 11.44 12.52 -6.75
CA LEU A 107 12.75 12.30 -7.35
C LEU A 107 13.39 13.62 -7.85
N GLU A 108 12.63 14.44 -8.57
CA GLU A 108 13.09 15.73 -9.11
C GLU A 108 13.42 16.76 -8.01
N ALA A 109 12.80 16.64 -6.83
CA ALA A 109 13.10 17.49 -5.67
C ALA A 109 14.34 17.06 -4.88
N SER A 110 14.86 15.84 -5.12
CA SER A 110 16.01 15.31 -4.42
C SER A 110 17.33 15.84 -5.00
N ILE A 111 18.33 16.04 -4.13
CA ILE A 111 19.67 16.46 -4.53
C ILE A 111 20.49 15.20 -4.83
N GLU A 112 20.92 15.05 -6.09
CA GLU A 112 21.76 13.94 -6.57
C GLU A 112 21.26 12.53 -6.18
N PRO A 113 19.99 12.18 -6.47
CA PRO A 113 19.46 10.87 -6.15
C PRO A 113 20.17 9.77 -6.95
N LYS A 114 20.36 8.59 -6.34
CA LYS A 114 20.87 7.40 -7.05
C LYS A 114 19.79 6.63 -7.82
N GLY A 115 18.53 6.91 -7.52
CA GLY A 115 17.36 6.28 -8.12
C GLY A 115 16.11 6.55 -7.28
N LEU A 116 15.01 5.94 -7.68
CA LEU A 116 13.72 6.01 -7.01
C LEU A 116 13.17 4.60 -6.82
N VAL A 117 12.62 4.33 -5.64
CA VAL A 117 11.77 3.16 -5.38
C VAL A 117 10.40 3.68 -4.96
N PHE A 118 9.34 3.18 -5.58
CA PHE A 118 8.00 3.58 -5.23
C PHE A 118 6.95 2.50 -5.44
N PHE A 119 5.81 2.69 -4.80
CA PHE A 119 4.59 1.90 -4.97
C PHE A 119 3.38 2.76 -4.61
N THR A 120 2.24 2.44 -5.22
CA THR A 120 0.99 3.19 -5.07
C THR A 120 0.08 2.62 -3.99
N ASP A 121 -1.01 3.32 -3.70
CA ASP A 121 -2.13 2.82 -2.91
C ASP A 121 -2.68 1.48 -3.44
N THR A 122 -2.86 1.38 -4.76
CA THR A 122 -3.39 0.21 -5.44
C THR A 122 -2.45 -0.98 -5.32
N ASP A 123 -1.12 -0.76 -5.35
CA ASP A 123 -0.15 -1.83 -5.13
C ASP A 123 -0.28 -2.44 -3.74
N VAL A 124 -0.58 -1.60 -2.74
CA VAL A 124 -0.78 -2.07 -1.37
C VAL A 124 -2.12 -2.76 -1.23
N TRP A 125 -3.17 -2.27 -1.89
CA TRP A 125 -4.46 -2.95 -1.91
C TRP A 125 -4.33 -4.35 -2.49
N HIS A 126 -3.56 -4.48 -3.57
CA HIS A 126 -3.21 -5.78 -4.13
C HIS A 126 -2.40 -6.64 -3.14
N ALA A 127 -1.46 -6.05 -2.40
CA ALA A 127 -0.71 -6.76 -1.36
C ALA A 127 -1.60 -7.26 -0.21
N VAL A 128 -2.59 -6.47 0.21
CA VAL A 128 -3.59 -6.84 1.24
C VAL A 128 -4.40 -8.06 0.80
N ASP A 129 -4.80 -8.12 -0.47
CA ASP A 129 -5.71 -9.16 -0.96
C ASP A 129 -5.00 -10.41 -1.50
N PHE A 130 -3.82 -10.23 -2.10
CA PHE A 130 -3.15 -11.26 -2.87
C PHE A 130 -1.75 -11.61 -2.36
N GLY A 131 -1.27 -10.91 -1.34
CA GLY A 131 0.04 -11.19 -0.72
C GLY A 131 1.23 -10.83 -1.60
N MET A 132 1.06 -9.86 -2.51
CA MET A 132 2.06 -9.44 -3.47
C MET A 132 2.04 -7.91 -3.64
N LEU A 133 3.18 -7.28 -3.38
CA LEU A 133 3.40 -5.84 -3.59
C LEU A 133 4.28 -5.62 -4.83
N GLU A 134 3.83 -4.75 -5.73
CA GLU A 134 4.64 -4.32 -6.87
C GLU A 134 5.48 -3.09 -6.51
N LEU A 135 6.80 -3.25 -6.41
CA LEU A 135 7.73 -2.13 -6.32
C LEU A 135 8.21 -1.70 -7.72
N LYS A 136 8.22 -0.40 -7.98
CA LYS A 136 8.79 0.20 -9.17
C LYS A 136 10.15 0.77 -8.82
N VAL A 137 11.15 0.58 -9.68
CA VAL A 137 12.50 1.11 -9.49
C VAL A 137 12.95 1.85 -10.73
N TRP A 138 13.33 3.13 -10.56
CA TRP A 138 13.80 3.99 -11.64
C TRP A 138 15.20 4.49 -11.38
N HIS A 139 15.92 4.73 -12.49
CA HIS A 139 17.12 5.54 -12.53
C HIS A 139 16.80 7.02 -12.25
N PRO A 140 17.82 7.85 -11.93
CA PRO A 140 17.63 9.29 -11.69
C PRO A 140 17.00 10.05 -12.87
N ASP A 141 17.14 9.54 -14.09
CA ASP A 141 16.57 10.10 -15.31
C ASP A 141 15.15 9.58 -15.62
N THR A 142 14.52 8.86 -14.68
CA THR A 142 13.20 8.22 -14.77
C THR A 142 13.11 7.00 -15.70
N ALA A 143 14.24 6.50 -16.21
CA ALA A 143 14.23 5.23 -16.92
C ALA A 143 13.96 4.06 -15.97
N ASN A 144 13.17 3.07 -16.42
CA ASN A 144 13.01 1.81 -15.67
C ASN A 144 14.34 1.08 -15.59
N VAL A 145 14.61 0.45 -14.44
CA VAL A 145 15.70 -0.52 -14.36
C VAL A 145 15.40 -1.75 -15.22
N VAL A 146 16.45 -2.43 -15.68
CA VAL A 146 16.33 -3.68 -16.46
C VAL A 146 17.21 -4.80 -15.88
N PRO A 147 16.94 -6.08 -16.22
CA PRO A 147 17.73 -7.21 -15.72
C PRO A 147 19.22 -7.08 -16.03
N GLY A 148 20.05 -7.35 -15.03
CA GLY A 148 21.52 -7.28 -15.11
C GLY A 148 22.11 -5.94 -14.67
N GLU A 149 21.28 -4.92 -14.40
CA GLU A 149 21.76 -3.65 -13.86
C GLU A 149 22.05 -3.73 -12.36
N PRO A 150 23.10 -3.02 -11.87
CA PRO A 150 23.47 -3.03 -10.46
C PRO A 150 22.33 -2.56 -9.53
N LEU A 151 21.63 -1.48 -9.89
CA LEU A 151 20.57 -0.92 -9.05
C LEU A 151 19.45 -1.94 -8.78
N LEU A 152 19.01 -2.67 -9.80
CA LEU A 152 18.02 -3.73 -9.65
C LEU A 152 18.56 -4.90 -8.80
N ALA A 153 19.79 -5.32 -9.04
CA ALA A 153 20.43 -6.42 -8.31
C ALA A 153 20.60 -6.11 -6.82
N ASP A 154 20.92 -4.86 -6.49
CA ASP A 154 21.08 -4.37 -5.11
C ASP A 154 19.73 -4.39 -4.37
N VAL A 155 18.67 -3.86 -5.00
CA VAL A 155 17.31 -3.86 -4.41
C VAL A 155 16.80 -5.28 -4.19
N LEU A 156 16.93 -6.18 -5.18
CA LEU A 156 16.53 -7.59 -5.04
C LEU A 156 17.35 -8.32 -3.97
N THR A 157 18.63 -8.01 -3.85
CA THR A 157 19.49 -8.60 -2.82
C THR A 157 19.05 -8.18 -1.43
N LEU A 158 18.78 -6.90 -1.23
CA LEU A 158 18.35 -6.38 0.06
C LEU A 158 16.99 -6.95 0.49
N LEU A 159 16.02 -7.04 -0.43
CA LEU A 159 14.74 -7.71 -0.18
C LEU A 159 14.94 -9.16 0.27
N ARG A 160 15.75 -9.93 -0.45
CA ARG A 160 16.08 -11.33 -0.12
C ARG A 160 16.74 -11.45 1.25
N GLU A 161 17.68 -10.57 1.58
CA GLU A 161 18.38 -10.57 2.88
C GLU A 161 17.45 -10.28 4.06
N ARG A 162 16.35 -9.55 3.82
CA ARG A 162 15.29 -9.33 4.81
C ARG A 162 14.17 -10.38 4.76
N GLY A 163 14.37 -11.48 4.03
CA GLY A 163 13.40 -12.57 3.96
C GLY A 163 12.13 -12.20 3.19
N LEU A 164 12.21 -11.25 2.26
CA LEU A 164 11.13 -10.86 1.36
C LEU A 164 11.43 -11.41 -0.05
N PRO A 165 10.88 -12.58 -0.43
CA PRO A 165 11.09 -13.14 -1.76
C PRO A 165 10.58 -12.14 -2.81
N ALA A 166 11.41 -11.86 -3.80
CA ALA A 166 11.08 -10.92 -4.85
C ALA A 166 11.62 -11.36 -6.20
N VAL A 167 10.85 -11.10 -7.25
CA VAL A 167 11.23 -11.35 -8.64
C VAL A 167 11.01 -10.08 -9.46
N PHE A 168 11.85 -9.88 -10.47
CA PHE A 168 11.62 -8.81 -11.43
C PHE A 168 10.77 -9.35 -12.58
N ASP A 169 9.63 -8.70 -12.85
CA ASP A 169 8.73 -9.02 -13.95
C ASP A 169 8.20 -7.75 -14.62
N GLU A 170 8.22 -7.73 -15.96
CA GLU A 170 7.68 -6.65 -16.80
C GLU A 170 7.93 -5.20 -16.30
N GLY A 171 9.15 -4.89 -15.85
CA GLY A 171 9.51 -3.54 -15.41
C GLY A 171 9.24 -3.23 -13.93
N ARG A 172 8.84 -4.24 -13.15
CA ARG A 172 8.47 -4.14 -11.74
C ARG A 172 9.16 -5.23 -10.92
N ILE A 173 9.26 -5.02 -9.62
CA ILE A 173 9.66 -6.05 -8.66
C ILE A 173 8.40 -6.51 -7.94
N GLU A 174 8.02 -7.77 -8.11
CA GLU A 174 6.95 -8.42 -7.36
C GLU A 174 7.52 -8.97 -6.06
N VAL A 175 7.12 -8.39 -4.93
CA VAL A 175 7.53 -8.82 -3.59
C VAL A 175 6.42 -9.65 -2.97
N THR A 176 6.72 -10.91 -2.63
CA THR A 176 5.80 -11.72 -1.82
C THR A 176 5.81 -11.20 -0.39
N VAL A 177 4.66 -10.73 0.07
CA VAL A 177 4.50 -10.06 1.36
C VAL A 177 3.16 -10.46 1.97
N ASN A 178 3.16 -10.99 3.19
CA ASN A 178 1.91 -11.14 3.94
C ASN A 178 1.61 -9.80 4.63
N TRP A 179 0.62 -9.06 4.11
CA TRP A 179 0.32 -7.70 4.56
C TRP A 179 -0.34 -7.66 5.94
N GLN A 180 0.48 -7.80 6.97
CA GLN A 180 0.10 -7.84 8.38
C GLN A 180 0.55 -6.55 9.09
N ARG A 181 0.14 -5.39 8.55
CA ARG A 181 0.52 -4.11 9.13
C ARG A 181 -0.34 -3.80 10.35
N ARG A 182 0.32 -3.54 11.49
CA ARG A 182 -0.37 -3.06 12.70
C ARG A 182 -0.65 -1.58 12.54
N VAL A 183 -1.91 -1.18 12.71
CA VAL A 183 -2.35 0.19 12.49
C VAL A 183 -3.04 0.72 13.74
N GLN A 184 -2.97 2.03 13.92
CA GLN A 184 -3.77 2.74 14.89
C GLN A 184 -4.30 3.99 14.17
N LEU A 185 -5.60 3.99 13.87
CA LEU A 185 -6.28 5.07 13.14
C LEU A 185 -6.75 6.20 14.08
#